data_AF-A0A662WRS1-F1
#
_entry.id   AF-A0A662WRS1-F1
#
_cell.length_a   1.000
_cell.length_b   1.000
_cell.length_c   1.000
_cell.angle_alpha   90.00
_cell.angle_beta   90.00
_cell.angle_gamma   90.00
#
_symmetry.space_group_name_H-M   'P 1'
#
loop_
_entity.id
_entity.type
_entity.pdbx_description
1 polymer ?
#
loop_
_entity_poly.entity_id
_entity_poly.type
_entity_poly.pdbx_seq_one_letter_code
_entity_poly.pdbx_strand_id
1 'polypeptide(L)'
;MVFMMEQSKPSINGYEASIVASSLTNLLPKETRGEAWVLTALQAASKFVLAELDDENTSSKSKQRAAEVLIPLARSFLVVDSFDDELFRRLFEVINAGGLGNTSLPGFKRRLLQSKMYQVHLDCKLNDRASEFRLSPALEKEYQHVFDTLENQAKGSSFRLHHLVSNALDEIGFVNDVSFDTETGYHLDVVAPKEKIAIEINTAECYQTVEPGHEDQDPKTLGYVDLKARHLELLGWTVIQLNARNFQQLETQEERVMHLSMLLEVATNFKQKPATQAARTLARVKKHPKKNPHPAALLERQR
;
A
#
# COMPACT_ATOMS: atom_id res chain seq x y z
N MET A 1 15.20 16.83 -7.36
CA MET A 1 13.76 17.11 -7.59
C MET A 1 13.31 18.39 -6.91
N VAL A 2 13.39 18.51 -5.57
CA VAL A 2 12.98 19.72 -4.82
C VAL A 2 13.60 21.00 -5.41
N PHE A 3 14.92 21.00 -5.60
CA PHE A 3 15.65 22.11 -6.23
C PHE A 3 15.15 22.49 -7.64
N MET A 4 14.59 21.57 -8.42
CA MET A 4 14.09 21.84 -9.77
C MET A 4 12.72 22.54 -9.75
N MET A 5 11.96 22.39 -8.66
CA MET A 5 10.63 22.98 -8.45
C MET A 5 10.71 24.35 -7.75
N GLU A 6 11.72 24.59 -6.92
CA GLU A 6 11.89 25.81 -6.13
C GLU A 6 12.50 26.99 -6.90
N GLN A 7 12.78 26.84 -8.20
CA GLN A 7 13.34 27.90 -9.03
C GLN A 7 12.28 28.94 -9.42
N SER A 8 12.70 30.19 -9.64
CA SER A 8 11.81 31.27 -10.13
C SER A 8 11.13 30.93 -11.46
N LYS A 9 11.77 30.07 -12.26
CA LYS A 9 11.17 29.37 -13.38
C LYS A 9 11.43 27.87 -13.21
N PRO A 10 10.43 27.08 -12.77
CA PRO A 10 10.60 25.64 -12.59
C PRO A 10 11.08 24.96 -13.87
N SER A 11 11.99 24.01 -13.72
CA SER A 11 12.55 23.22 -14.84
C SER A 11 11.71 21.98 -15.17
N ILE A 12 10.73 21.67 -14.32
CA ILE A 12 9.73 20.62 -14.50
C ILE A 12 8.34 21.17 -14.19
N ASN A 13 7.31 20.58 -14.79
CA ASN A 13 5.90 20.84 -14.45
C ASN A 13 5.36 19.81 -13.44
N GLY A 14 4.14 20.01 -12.94
CA GLY A 14 3.51 19.17 -11.94
C GLY A 14 3.33 17.71 -12.39
N TYR A 15 3.07 17.48 -13.68
CA TYR A 15 2.99 16.13 -14.23
C TYR A 15 4.35 15.40 -14.15
N GLU A 16 5.43 16.07 -14.51
CA GLU A 16 6.80 15.54 -14.41
C GLU A 16 7.20 15.32 -12.94
N ALA A 17 6.86 16.26 -12.05
CA ALA A 17 7.10 16.12 -10.61
C ALA A 17 6.37 14.88 -10.04
N SER A 18 5.11 14.66 -10.41
CA SER A 18 4.35 13.47 -10.01
C SER A 18 4.97 12.17 -10.53
N ILE A 19 5.46 12.14 -11.77
CA ILE A 19 6.18 10.98 -12.32
C ILE A 19 7.46 10.69 -11.53
N VAL A 20 8.27 11.71 -11.25
CA VAL A 20 9.53 11.52 -10.52
C VAL A 20 9.24 11.05 -9.10
N ALA A 21 8.31 11.70 -8.39
CA ALA A 21 7.90 11.33 -7.04
C ALA A 21 7.33 9.90 -6.98
N SER A 22 6.48 9.53 -7.95
CA SER A 22 5.91 8.18 -8.02
C SER A 22 6.96 7.13 -8.36
N SER A 23 7.90 7.43 -9.26
CA SER A 23 9.00 6.54 -9.59
C SER A 23 9.91 6.31 -8.38
N LEU A 24 10.28 7.38 -7.65
CA LEU A 24 11.08 7.28 -6.43
C LEU A 24 10.44 6.33 -5.42
N THR A 25 9.17 6.52 -5.08
CA THR A 25 8.52 5.66 -4.08
C THR A 25 8.36 4.21 -4.53
N ASN A 26 8.12 3.95 -5.81
CA ASN A 26 7.95 2.58 -6.29
C ASN A 26 9.29 1.85 -6.47
N LEU A 27 10.37 2.55 -6.82
CA LEU A 27 11.68 1.98 -7.15
C LEU A 27 12.70 2.02 -6.02
N LEU A 28 12.48 2.78 -4.95
CA LEU A 28 13.35 2.72 -3.78
C LEU A 28 13.12 1.41 -3.01
N PRO A 29 14.16 0.82 -2.39
CA PRO A 29 13.99 -0.29 -1.45
C PRO A 29 13.04 0.08 -0.30
N LYS A 30 12.35 -0.92 0.27
CA LYS A 30 11.39 -0.72 1.37
C LYS A 30 12.01 0.03 2.55
N GLU A 31 13.27 -0.26 2.85
CA GLU A 31 14.01 0.34 3.97
C GLU A 31 14.26 1.84 3.74
N THR A 32 14.50 2.24 2.49
CA THR A 32 14.78 3.64 2.11
C THR A 32 13.50 4.47 1.93
N ARG A 33 12.37 3.84 1.59
CA ARG A 33 11.08 4.54 1.39
C ARG A 33 10.61 5.32 2.62
N GLY A 34 10.97 4.86 3.82
CA GLY A 34 10.63 5.51 5.08
C GLY A 34 11.54 6.69 5.46
N GLU A 35 12.58 6.98 4.66
CA GLU A 35 13.49 8.08 4.96
C GLU A 35 12.84 9.44 4.78
N ALA A 36 13.16 10.39 5.67
CA ALA A 36 12.53 11.69 5.73
C ALA A 36 12.62 12.49 4.41
N TRP A 37 13.71 12.33 3.65
CA TRP A 37 13.89 13.03 2.37
C TRP A 37 12.89 12.55 1.30
N VAL A 38 12.43 11.29 1.35
CA VAL A 38 11.42 10.76 0.43
C VAL A 38 10.09 11.45 0.67
N LEU A 39 9.69 11.58 1.94
CA LEU A 39 8.49 12.32 2.31
C LEU A 39 8.59 13.80 1.93
N THR A 40 9.73 14.45 2.17
CA THR A 40 9.97 15.84 1.74
C THR A 40 9.81 16.00 0.23
N ALA A 41 10.33 15.05 -0.55
CA ALA A 41 10.17 15.04 -2.00
C ALA A 41 8.69 14.92 -2.41
N LEU A 42 7.94 13.98 -1.81
CA LEU A 42 6.50 13.82 -2.06
C LEU A 42 5.70 15.07 -1.71
N GLN A 43 5.95 15.66 -0.53
CA GLN A 43 5.27 16.88 -0.08
C GLN A 43 5.58 18.08 -0.99
N ALA A 44 6.82 18.19 -1.46
CA ALA A 44 7.19 19.23 -2.42
C ALA A 44 6.46 19.04 -3.75
N ALA A 45 6.39 17.80 -4.27
CA ALA A 45 5.63 17.49 -5.48
C ALA A 45 4.13 17.75 -5.32
N SER A 46 3.56 17.38 -4.16
CA SER A 46 2.16 17.64 -3.80
C SER A 46 1.83 19.13 -3.87
N LYS A 47 2.57 19.95 -3.12
CA LYS A 47 2.40 21.41 -3.10
C LYS A 47 2.54 22.02 -4.49
N PHE A 48 3.53 21.56 -5.26
CA PHE A 48 3.78 22.06 -6.61
C PHE A 48 2.64 21.72 -7.57
N VAL A 49 2.14 20.48 -7.54
CA VAL A 49 0.99 20.04 -8.35
C VAL A 49 -0.27 20.81 -7.99
N LEU A 50 -0.56 20.98 -6.70
CA LEU A 50 -1.74 21.72 -6.25
C LEU A 50 -1.68 23.19 -6.68
N ALA A 51 -0.54 23.84 -6.49
CA ALA A 51 -0.33 25.22 -6.93
C ALA A 51 -0.52 25.39 -8.44
N GLU A 52 -0.02 24.46 -9.27
CA GLU A 52 -0.24 24.49 -10.71
C GLU A 52 -1.71 24.29 -11.08
N LEU A 53 -2.43 23.39 -10.40
CA LEU A 53 -3.84 23.15 -10.68
C LEU A 53 -4.75 24.32 -10.28
N ASP A 54 -4.36 25.07 -9.25
CA ASP A 54 -5.11 26.21 -8.73
C ASP A 54 -4.77 27.53 -9.45
N ASP A 55 -3.68 27.58 -10.22
CA ASP A 55 -3.34 28.74 -11.06
C ASP A 55 -4.46 29.01 -12.08
N GLU A 56 -4.92 30.26 -12.13
CA GLU A 56 -5.93 30.75 -13.07
C GLU A 56 -5.46 30.63 -14.52
N ASN A 57 -4.14 30.73 -14.75
CA ASN A 57 -3.52 30.64 -16.07
C ASN A 57 -3.36 29.19 -16.54
N THR A 58 -3.57 28.20 -15.67
CA THR A 58 -3.47 26.79 -16.06
C THR A 58 -4.58 26.42 -17.02
N SER A 59 -4.17 25.86 -18.16
CA SER A 59 -5.09 25.52 -19.25
C SER A 59 -6.20 24.57 -18.79
N SER A 60 -7.40 24.71 -19.38
CA SER A 60 -8.52 23.79 -19.13
C SER A 60 -8.16 22.33 -19.41
N LYS A 61 -7.32 22.08 -20.44
CA LYS A 61 -6.79 20.76 -20.76
C LYS A 61 -5.92 20.21 -19.63
N SER A 62 -5.08 21.02 -19.01
CA SER A 62 -4.27 20.61 -17.85
C SER A 62 -5.18 20.27 -16.66
N LYS A 63 -6.18 21.10 -16.38
CA LYS A 63 -7.18 20.86 -15.31
C LYS A 63 -7.98 19.57 -15.54
N GLN A 64 -8.36 19.28 -16.79
CA GLN A 64 -9.02 18.02 -17.16
C GLN A 64 -8.13 16.78 -16.95
N ARG A 65 -6.80 16.95 -17.00
CA ARG A 65 -5.83 15.87 -16.77
C ARG A 65 -5.37 15.76 -15.33
N ALA A 66 -5.97 16.51 -14.39
CA ALA A 66 -5.59 16.50 -12.97
C ALA A 66 -5.57 15.08 -12.38
N ALA A 67 -6.54 14.23 -12.73
CA ALA A 67 -6.60 12.84 -12.26
C ALA A 67 -5.37 12.01 -12.65
N GLU A 68 -4.74 12.29 -13.81
CA GLU A 68 -3.52 11.60 -14.25
C GLU A 68 -2.31 11.90 -13.35
N VAL A 69 -2.35 13.04 -12.65
CA VAL A 69 -1.26 13.52 -11.78
C VAL A 69 -1.55 13.19 -10.32
N LEU A 70 -2.78 13.46 -9.87
CA LEU A 70 -3.20 13.32 -8.48
C LEU A 70 -3.26 11.85 -8.03
N ILE A 71 -3.78 10.94 -8.87
CA ILE A 71 -3.93 9.52 -8.48
C ILE A 71 -2.57 8.85 -8.22
N PRO A 72 -1.58 8.90 -9.15
CA PRO A 72 -0.28 8.28 -8.89
C PRO A 72 0.43 8.91 -7.70
N LEU A 73 0.34 10.23 -7.54
CA LEU A 73 0.99 10.95 -6.44
C LEU A 73 0.38 10.56 -5.09
N ALA A 74 -0.95 10.57 -4.94
CA ALA A 74 -1.61 10.15 -3.71
C ALA A 74 -1.28 8.69 -3.36
N ARG A 75 -1.30 7.79 -4.34
CA ARG A 75 -0.89 6.39 -4.14
C ARG A 75 0.56 6.27 -3.67
N SER A 76 1.43 7.18 -4.07
CA SER A 76 2.84 7.19 -3.67
C SER A 76 3.02 7.55 -2.19
N PHE A 77 2.16 8.42 -1.63
CA PHE A 77 2.09 8.64 -0.18
C PHE A 77 1.72 7.35 0.57
N LEU A 78 0.77 6.57 0.05
CA LEU A 78 0.36 5.30 0.65
C LEU A 78 1.47 4.24 0.63
N VAL A 79 2.30 4.23 -0.43
CA VAL A 79 3.45 3.32 -0.54
C VAL A 79 4.49 3.58 0.56
N VAL A 80 4.63 4.84 1.01
CA VAL A 80 5.55 5.23 2.10
C VAL A 80 4.85 5.36 3.45
N ASP A 81 3.63 4.83 3.58
CA ASP A 81 2.81 4.89 4.80
C ASP A 81 2.61 6.32 5.33
N SER A 82 2.31 7.24 4.42
CA SER A 82 2.07 8.65 4.73
C SER A 82 0.80 9.15 4.05
N PHE A 83 0.41 10.39 4.39
CA PHE A 83 -0.82 11.00 3.91
C PHE A 83 -0.68 12.52 3.81
N ASP A 84 -1.23 13.08 2.74
CA ASP A 84 -1.29 14.51 2.52
C ASP A 84 -2.76 14.92 2.39
N ASP A 85 -3.32 15.47 3.48
CA ASP A 85 -4.74 15.76 3.58
C ASP A 85 -5.25 16.63 2.43
N GLU A 86 -4.46 17.62 2.01
CA GLU A 86 -4.89 18.56 0.97
C GLU A 86 -4.87 17.92 -0.42
N LEU A 87 -3.80 17.16 -0.73
CA LEU A 87 -3.73 16.39 -1.96
C LEU A 87 -4.90 15.40 -2.08
N PHE A 88 -5.20 14.69 -0.99
CA PHE A 88 -6.25 13.69 -0.97
C PHE A 88 -7.62 14.33 -1.07
N ARG A 89 -7.87 15.44 -0.36
CA ARG A 89 -9.13 16.20 -0.49
C ARG A 89 -9.35 16.62 -1.94
N ARG A 90 -8.34 17.26 -2.55
CA ARG A 90 -8.39 17.67 -3.95
C ARG A 90 -8.62 16.50 -4.90
N LEU A 91 -7.96 15.37 -4.67
CA LEU A 91 -8.14 14.15 -5.45
C LEU A 91 -9.60 13.66 -5.40
N PHE A 92 -10.15 13.48 -4.20
CA PHE A 92 -11.52 12.95 -4.06
C PHE A 92 -12.57 13.90 -4.63
N GLU A 93 -12.38 15.22 -4.49
CA GLU A 93 -13.23 16.21 -5.17
C GLU A 93 -13.22 16.04 -6.68
N VAL A 94 -12.03 15.98 -7.29
CA VAL A 94 -11.87 15.84 -8.74
C VAL A 94 -12.50 14.53 -9.23
N ILE A 95 -12.25 13.42 -8.54
CA ILE A 95 -12.75 12.11 -8.97
C ILE A 95 -14.26 11.99 -8.79
N ASN A 96 -14.81 12.43 -7.66
CA ASN A 96 -16.24 12.40 -7.42
C ASN A 96 -17.01 13.36 -8.34
N ALA A 97 -16.37 14.43 -8.84
CA ALA A 97 -16.90 15.30 -9.87
C ALA A 97 -16.79 14.72 -11.31
N GLY A 98 -16.33 13.48 -11.48
CA GLY A 98 -16.22 12.81 -12.78
C GLY A 98 -14.92 13.09 -13.54
N GLY A 99 -13.85 13.51 -12.83
CA GLY A 99 -12.58 13.93 -13.42
C GLY A 99 -11.90 12.88 -14.34
N LEU A 100 -12.13 11.58 -14.13
CA LEU A 100 -11.64 10.53 -15.04
C LEU A 100 -12.54 10.29 -16.27
N GLY A 101 -13.84 10.53 -16.15
CA GLY A 101 -14.81 10.32 -17.24
C GLY A 101 -14.63 11.31 -18.39
N ASN A 102 -14.20 12.53 -18.07
CA ASN A 102 -14.04 13.66 -19.00
C ASN A 102 -12.67 13.70 -19.71
N THR A 103 -11.87 12.64 -19.60
CA THR A 103 -10.51 12.59 -20.17
C THR A 103 -10.48 11.98 -21.56
N SER A 104 -9.64 12.52 -22.45
CA SER A 104 -9.30 11.91 -23.75
C SER A 104 -8.36 10.69 -23.61
N LEU A 105 -8.33 10.05 -22.44
CA LEU A 105 -7.41 8.96 -22.14
C LEU A 105 -7.79 7.69 -22.90
N PRO A 106 -6.80 6.94 -23.42
CA PRO A 106 -7.02 5.57 -23.89
C PRO A 106 -7.66 4.71 -22.80
N GLY A 107 -8.58 3.82 -23.19
CA GLY A 107 -9.35 3.01 -22.24
C GLY A 107 -8.50 2.19 -21.27
N PHE A 108 -7.34 1.68 -21.70
CA PHE A 108 -6.43 0.94 -20.81
C PHE A 108 -5.83 1.84 -19.72
N LYS A 109 -5.41 3.07 -20.05
CA LYS A 109 -4.87 4.02 -19.07
C LYS A 109 -5.93 4.41 -18.06
N ARG A 110 -7.16 4.62 -18.54
CA ARG A 110 -8.31 4.91 -17.67
C ARG A 110 -8.54 3.79 -16.67
N ARG A 111 -8.62 2.53 -17.13
CA ARG A 111 -8.78 1.36 -16.24
C ARG A 111 -7.67 1.25 -15.21
N LEU A 112 -6.41 1.49 -15.61
CA LEU A 112 -5.28 1.47 -14.68
C LEU A 112 -5.41 2.57 -13.60
N LEU A 113 -5.85 3.77 -13.97
CA LEU A 113 -6.08 4.85 -13.00
C LEU A 113 -7.29 4.56 -12.09
N GLN A 114 -8.36 3.96 -12.61
CA GLN A 114 -9.52 3.54 -11.80
C GLN A 114 -9.10 2.51 -10.75
N SER A 115 -8.33 1.49 -11.14
CA SER A 115 -7.78 0.49 -10.22
C SER A 115 -6.88 1.11 -9.16
N LYS A 116 -5.95 2.00 -9.54
CA LYS A 116 -5.11 2.74 -8.58
C LYS A 116 -5.92 3.63 -7.64
N MET A 117 -6.95 4.29 -8.16
CA MET A 117 -7.84 5.13 -7.35
C MET A 117 -8.67 4.31 -6.37
N TYR A 118 -9.10 3.11 -6.76
CA TYR A 118 -9.75 2.17 -5.85
C TYR A 118 -8.80 1.73 -4.73
N GLN A 119 -7.52 1.47 -5.03
CA GLN A 119 -6.53 1.20 -3.98
C GLN A 119 -6.39 2.38 -3.01
N VAL A 120 -6.40 3.63 -3.50
CA VAL A 120 -6.36 4.83 -2.65
C VAL A 120 -7.61 4.92 -1.77
N HIS A 121 -8.79 4.67 -2.33
CA HIS A 121 -10.04 4.61 -1.59
C HIS A 121 -10.02 3.54 -0.50
N LEU A 122 -9.56 2.33 -0.85
CA LEU A 122 -9.48 1.20 0.05
C LEU A 122 -8.54 1.48 1.22
N ASP A 123 -7.35 2.05 0.98
CA ASP A 123 -6.45 2.46 2.05
C ASP A 123 -7.13 3.40 3.04
N CYS A 124 -7.82 4.41 2.50
CA CYS A 124 -8.52 5.38 3.33
C CYS A 124 -9.61 4.69 4.17
N LYS A 125 -10.32 3.70 3.59
CA LYS A 125 -11.31 2.85 4.28
C LYS A 125 -10.70 2.04 5.41
N LEU A 126 -9.62 1.32 5.12
CA LEU A 126 -8.96 0.42 6.07
C LEU A 126 -8.33 1.17 7.25
N ASN A 127 -7.96 2.44 7.05
CA ASN A 127 -7.42 3.31 8.10
C ASN A 127 -8.48 4.21 8.76
N ASP A 128 -9.77 3.90 8.61
CA ASP A 128 -10.89 4.63 9.23
C ASP A 128 -10.87 6.16 8.99
N ARG A 129 -10.32 6.61 7.85
CA ARG A 129 -10.26 8.03 7.52
C ARG A 129 -11.65 8.64 7.33
N ALA A 130 -11.75 9.97 7.41
CA ALA A 130 -13.01 10.69 7.23
C ALA A 130 -13.70 10.36 5.89
N SER A 131 -15.04 10.46 5.87
CA SER A 131 -15.86 10.12 4.70
C SER A 131 -15.60 11.01 3.49
N GLU A 132 -15.01 12.20 3.66
CA GLU A 132 -14.56 13.04 2.54
C GLU A 132 -13.48 12.36 1.69
N PHE A 133 -12.71 11.44 2.29
CA PHE A 133 -11.70 10.63 1.60
C PHE A 133 -12.29 9.30 1.10
N ARG A 134 -13.48 9.36 0.50
CA ARG A 134 -14.19 8.20 -0.06
C ARG A 134 -14.70 8.50 -1.46
N LEU A 135 -14.70 7.46 -2.29
CA LEU A 135 -15.41 7.51 -3.56
C LEU A 135 -16.91 7.54 -3.29
N SER A 136 -17.67 8.20 -4.16
CA SER A 136 -19.12 8.05 -4.16
C SER A 136 -19.51 6.58 -4.38
N PRO A 137 -20.63 6.09 -3.84
CA PRO A 137 -20.99 4.68 -3.91
C PRO A 137 -21.06 4.09 -5.33
N ALA A 138 -21.43 4.91 -6.32
CA ALA A 138 -21.46 4.49 -7.72
C ALA A 138 -20.03 4.26 -8.27
N LEU A 139 -19.12 5.20 -8.01
CA LEU A 139 -17.72 5.11 -8.43
C LEU A 139 -16.97 4.01 -7.68
N GLU A 140 -17.27 3.82 -6.40
CA GLU A 140 -16.68 2.73 -5.60
C GLU A 140 -16.95 1.38 -6.27
N LYS A 141 -18.21 1.07 -6.57
CA LYS A 141 -18.59 -0.19 -7.22
C LYS A 141 -17.95 -0.36 -8.60
N GLU A 142 -17.96 0.71 -9.40
CA GLU A 142 -17.35 0.68 -10.73
C GLU A 142 -15.85 0.42 -10.65
N TYR A 143 -15.14 1.15 -9.77
CA TYR A 143 -13.69 1.09 -9.71
C TYR A 143 -13.20 -0.17 -9.00
N GLN A 144 -13.98 -0.70 -8.05
CA GLN A 144 -13.78 -2.04 -7.50
C GLN A 144 -13.85 -3.08 -8.60
N HIS A 145 -14.92 -3.09 -9.41
CA HIS A 145 -15.05 -4.06 -10.49
C HIS A 145 -13.89 -4.02 -11.50
N VAL A 146 -13.40 -2.81 -11.82
CA VAL A 146 -12.21 -2.64 -12.68
C VAL A 146 -10.94 -3.17 -11.99
N PHE A 147 -10.79 -2.91 -10.69
CA PHE A 147 -9.69 -3.41 -9.88
C PHE A 147 -9.67 -4.94 -9.86
N ASP A 148 -10.79 -5.58 -9.51
CA ASP A 148 -10.97 -7.04 -9.47
C ASP A 148 -10.63 -7.70 -10.81
N THR A 149 -11.05 -7.06 -11.91
CA THR A 149 -10.77 -7.56 -13.26
C THR A 149 -9.27 -7.52 -13.57
N LEU A 150 -8.57 -6.45 -13.17
CA LEU A 150 -7.13 -6.31 -13.41
C LEU A 150 -6.31 -7.24 -12.52
N GLU A 151 -6.69 -7.43 -11.25
CA GLU A 151 -6.06 -8.41 -10.35
C GLU A 151 -6.19 -9.83 -10.92
N ASN A 152 -7.37 -10.20 -11.42
CA ASN A 152 -7.61 -11.51 -12.03
C ASN A 152 -6.86 -11.74 -13.35
N GLN A 153 -6.55 -10.68 -14.11
CA GLN A 153 -5.73 -10.77 -15.33
C GLN A 153 -4.24 -10.89 -15.02
N ALA A 154 -3.81 -10.34 -13.90
CA ALA A 154 -2.42 -10.33 -13.46
C ALA A 154 -1.94 -11.66 -12.84
N LYS A 155 -2.69 -12.77 -13.01
CA LYS A 155 -2.30 -14.14 -12.62
C LYS A 155 -0.98 -14.51 -13.29
N GLY A 156 0.14 -14.14 -12.66
CA GLY A 156 1.50 -14.22 -13.21
C GLY A 156 2.31 -15.40 -12.68
N SER A 157 1.85 -16.03 -11.60
CA SER A 157 2.45 -17.23 -11.03
C SER A 157 2.13 -18.44 -11.93
N SER A 158 3.17 -19.07 -12.48
CA SER A 158 2.99 -20.25 -13.33
C SER A 158 2.25 -21.36 -12.57
N PHE A 159 1.39 -22.13 -13.24
CA PHE A 159 0.73 -23.32 -12.66
C PHE A 159 1.72 -24.25 -11.94
N ARG A 160 2.95 -24.36 -12.47
CA ARG A 160 4.06 -25.12 -11.87
C ARG A 160 4.46 -24.59 -10.48
N LEU A 161 4.52 -23.27 -10.30
CA LEU A 161 4.87 -22.66 -9.01
C LEU A 161 3.83 -22.97 -7.94
N HIS A 162 2.55 -22.78 -8.27
CA HIS A 162 1.46 -23.14 -7.36
C HIS A 162 1.54 -24.61 -6.96
N HIS A 163 1.75 -25.51 -7.92
CA HIS A 163 1.90 -26.94 -7.63
C HIS A 163 3.10 -27.23 -6.70
N LEU A 164 4.26 -26.57 -6.90
CA LEU A 164 5.41 -26.74 -6.00
C LEU A 164 5.12 -26.25 -4.58
N VAL A 165 4.44 -25.10 -4.44
CA VAL A 165 4.06 -24.54 -3.13
C VAL A 165 3.04 -25.45 -2.45
N SER A 166 1.95 -25.82 -3.13
CA SER A 166 0.91 -26.69 -2.58
C SER A 166 1.45 -28.04 -2.14
N ASN A 167 2.28 -28.71 -2.96
CA ASN A 167 2.88 -29.99 -2.57
C ASN A 167 3.74 -29.88 -1.31
N ALA A 168 4.53 -28.81 -1.19
CA ALA A 168 5.34 -28.59 0.01
C ALA A 168 4.46 -28.29 1.24
N LEU A 169 3.36 -27.54 1.10
CA LEU A 169 2.39 -27.32 2.18
C LEU A 169 1.66 -28.61 2.59
N ASP A 170 1.33 -29.48 1.64
CA ASP A 170 0.69 -30.77 1.90
C ASP A 170 1.62 -31.68 2.72
N GLU A 171 2.92 -31.71 2.42
CA GLU A 171 3.92 -32.44 3.22
C GLU A 171 4.12 -31.88 4.62
N ILE A 172 3.98 -30.56 4.79
CA ILE A 172 3.96 -29.90 6.10
C ILE A 172 2.68 -30.24 6.88
N GLY A 173 1.63 -30.70 6.20
CA GLY A 173 0.30 -30.90 6.77
C GLY A 173 -0.46 -29.59 6.96
N PHE A 174 -0.14 -28.56 6.16
CA PHE A 174 -0.74 -27.23 6.24
C PHE A 174 -1.89 -27.09 5.25
N VAL A 175 -3.12 -27.07 5.77
CA VAL A 175 -4.34 -26.96 4.95
C VAL A 175 -4.41 -25.59 4.27
N ASN A 176 -4.49 -25.60 2.94
CA ASN A 176 -4.46 -24.39 2.11
C ASN A 176 -5.48 -24.44 0.98
N ASP A 177 -5.89 -23.26 0.52
CA ASP A 177 -6.64 -23.05 -0.71
C ASP A 177 -5.76 -22.26 -1.69
N VAL A 178 -5.91 -22.53 -2.97
CA VAL A 178 -5.22 -21.80 -4.06
C VAL A 178 -6.20 -20.84 -4.70
N SER A 179 -5.75 -19.64 -5.07
CA SER A 179 -6.54 -18.64 -5.80
C SER A 179 -7.78 -18.20 -5.01
N PHE A 180 -7.58 -17.31 -4.03
CA PHE A 180 -8.62 -16.80 -3.16
C PHE A 180 -8.91 -15.32 -3.42
N ASP A 181 -10.17 -14.98 -3.67
CA ASP A 181 -10.61 -13.59 -3.83
C ASP A 181 -11.14 -13.03 -2.50
N THR A 182 -10.63 -11.88 -2.10
CA THR A 182 -11.13 -11.14 -0.92
C THR A 182 -12.36 -10.32 -1.27
N GLU A 183 -13.17 -9.96 -0.27
CA GLU A 183 -14.31 -9.03 -0.43
C GLU A 183 -13.90 -7.64 -0.93
N THR A 184 -12.62 -7.28 -0.77
CA THR A 184 -12.06 -6.01 -1.23
C THR A 184 -11.57 -6.05 -2.67
N GLY A 185 -11.62 -7.22 -3.33
CA GLY A 185 -11.18 -7.36 -4.71
C GLY A 185 -9.76 -7.87 -4.91
N TYR A 186 -8.95 -7.93 -3.84
CA TYR A 186 -7.63 -8.53 -3.92
C TYR A 186 -7.70 -10.02 -4.22
N HIS A 187 -6.84 -10.46 -5.12
CA HIS A 187 -6.58 -11.87 -5.40
C HIS A 187 -5.39 -12.34 -4.55
N LEU A 188 -5.48 -13.52 -3.95
CA LEU A 188 -4.42 -14.13 -3.16
C LEU A 188 -3.99 -15.47 -3.78
N ASP A 189 -2.68 -15.68 -3.89
CA ASP A 189 -2.15 -16.86 -4.60
C ASP A 189 -2.42 -18.17 -3.86
N VAL A 190 -1.99 -18.25 -2.60
CA VAL A 190 -2.21 -19.40 -1.72
C VAL A 190 -2.58 -18.89 -0.34
N VAL A 191 -3.61 -19.46 0.28
CA VAL A 191 -4.12 -18.99 1.57
C VAL A 191 -4.38 -20.14 2.52
N ALA A 192 -4.29 -19.84 3.82
CA ALA A 192 -4.91 -20.63 4.88
C ALA A 192 -5.96 -19.74 5.56
N PRO A 193 -7.24 -19.82 5.15
CA PRO A 193 -8.25 -18.84 5.56
C PRO A 193 -8.55 -18.83 7.05
N LYS A 194 -8.51 -20.02 7.70
CA LYS A 194 -8.78 -20.15 9.15
C LYS A 194 -7.69 -19.47 9.98
N GLU A 195 -6.45 -19.61 9.54
CA GLU A 195 -5.26 -19.06 10.17
C GLU A 195 -5.02 -17.61 9.75
N LYS A 196 -5.76 -17.08 8.76
CA LYS A 196 -5.55 -15.77 8.14
C LYS A 196 -4.09 -15.58 7.72
N ILE A 197 -3.57 -16.53 6.95
CA ILE A 197 -2.24 -16.48 6.33
C ILE A 197 -2.42 -16.46 4.81
N ALA A 198 -1.72 -15.57 4.14
CA ALA A 198 -1.64 -15.50 2.69
C ALA A 198 -0.17 -15.64 2.27
N ILE A 199 0.11 -16.49 1.29
CA ILE A 199 1.41 -16.65 0.65
C ILE A 199 1.27 -16.07 -0.75
N GLU A 200 1.92 -14.92 -0.97
CA GLU A 200 1.95 -14.22 -2.26
C GLU A 200 3.20 -14.62 -3.04
N ILE A 201 3.00 -15.22 -4.22
CA ILE A 201 4.08 -15.74 -5.07
C ILE A 201 4.54 -14.61 -6.00
N ASN A 202 5.57 -13.91 -5.58
CA ASN A 202 6.11 -12.76 -6.30
C ASN A 202 7.08 -13.21 -7.41
N THR A 203 6.74 -12.87 -8.64
CA THR A 203 7.52 -13.06 -9.88
C THR A 203 8.51 -11.91 -10.11
N ALA A 204 9.31 -11.97 -11.19
CA ALA A 204 10.38 -11.00 -11.44
C ALA A 204 9.88 -9.55 -11.54
N GLU A 205 8.67 -9.33 -12.06
CA GLU A 205 8.05 -8.01 -12.16
C GLU A 205 7.74 -7.37 -10.80
N CYS A 206 7.69 -8.15 -9.71
CA CYS A 206 7.48 -7.66 -8.35
C CYS A 206 8.75 -7.09 -7.71
N TYR A 207 9.90 -7.23 -8.35
CA TYR A 207 11.19 -6.84 -7.81
C TYR A 207 11.91 -5.81 -8.66
N GLN A 208 12.79 -5.06 -8.02
CA GLN A 208 13.77 -4.23 -8.69
C GLN A 208 14.78 -5.10 -9.42
N THR A 209 15.24 -4.61 -10.58
CA THR A 209 16.36 -5.23 -11.28
C THR A 209 17.60 -5.18 -10.39
N VAL A 210 18.22 -6.34 -10.14
CA VAL A 210 19.47 -6.42 -9.39
C VAL A 210 20.60 -5.85 -10.24
N GLU A 211 21.35 -4.90 -9.69
CA GLU A 211 22.51 -4.33 -10.38
C GLU A 211 23.64 -5.35 -10.51
N PRO A 212 24.43 -5.31 -11.61
CA PRO A 212 25.60 -6.17 -11.76
C PRO A 212 26.57 -6.01 -10.58
N GLY A 213 27.01 -7.13 -9.99
CA GLY A 213 27.85 -7.15 -8.78
C GLY A 213 27.07 -7.21 -7.45
N HIS A 214 25.73 -7.22 -7.49
CA HIS A 214 24.86 -7.42 -6.34
C HIS A 214 23.98 -8.68 -6.46
N GLU A 215 24.38 -9.65 -7.29
CA GLU A 215 23.60 -10.85 -7.59
C GLU A 215 23.29 -11.72 -6.37
N ASP A 216 24.13 -11.63 -5.32
CA ASP A 216 23.97 -12.36 -4.07
C ASP A 216 22.98 -11.70 -3.09
N GLN A 217 22.44 -10.52 -3.41
CA GLN A 217 21.48 -9.82 -2.56
C GLN A 217 20.05 -10.24 -2.89
N ASP A 218 19.22 -10.41 -1.85
CA ASP A 218 17.79 -10.62 -2.03
C ASP A 218 17.18 -9.42 -2.76
N PRO A 219 16.46 -9.65 -3.87
CA PRO A 219 15.94 -8.56 -4.67
C PRO A 219 14.88 -7.79 -3.89
N LYS A 220 14.92 -6.47 -4.01
CA LYS A 220 14.01 -5.57 -3.27
C LYS A 220 12.66 -5.46 -3.98
N THR A 221 11.58 -5.62 -3.23
CA THR A 221 10.22 -5.54 -3.75
C THR A 221 9.88 -4.13 -4.22
N LEU A 222 9.01 -4.01 -5.22
CA LEU A 222 8.46 -2.73 -5.66
C LEU A 222 7.35 -2.25 -4.73
N GLY A 223 7.14 -0.93 -4.68
CA GLY A 223 6.22 -0.32 -3.71
C GLY A 223 4.77 -0.81 -3.77
N TYR A 224 4.30 -1.27 -4.94
CA TYR A 224 2.95 -1.82 -5.06
C TYR A 224 2.78 -3.17 -4.35
N VAL A 225 3.85 -3.98 -4.22
CA VAL A 225 3.84 -5.26 -3.51
C VAL A 225 3.63 -4.99 -2.03
N ASP A 226 4.36 -4.02 -1.49
CA ASP A 226 4.24 -3.60 -0.10
C ASP A 226 2.89 -2.95 0.20
N LEU A 227 2.33 -2.18 -0.74
CA LEU A 227 0.99 -1.60 -0.60
C LEU A 227 -0.08 -2.71 -0.49
N LYS A 228 -0.03 -3.73 -1.36
CA LYS A 228 -0.93 -4.88 -1.29
C LYS A 228 -0.79 -5.60 0.04
N ALA A 229 0.45 -5.91 0.45
CA ALA A 229 0.71 -6.59 1.71
C ALA A 229 0.13 -5.80 2.90
N ARG A 230 0.33 -4.48 2.95
CA ARG A 230 -0.21 -3.61 4.02
C ARG A 230 -1.74 -3.59 4.05
N HIS A 231 -2.40 -3.52 2.89
CA HIS A 231 -3.86 -3.61 2.85
C HIS A 231 -4.38 -4.94 3.38
N LEU A 232 -3.73 -6.05 3.01
CA LEU A 232 -4.09 -7.38 3.50
C LEU A 232 -3.83 -7.51 5.01
N GLU A 233 -2.74 -6.92 5.52
CA GLU A 233 -2.44 -6.85 6.95
C GLU A 233 -3.50 -6.07 7.73
N LEU A 234 -3.97 -4.93 7.19
CA LEU A 234 -5.09 -4.17 7.78
C LEU A 234 -6.41 -4.96 7.75
N LEU A 235 -6.58 -5.85 6.77
CA LEU A 235 -7.69 -6.81 6.70
C LEU A 235 -7.50 -8.04 7.62
N GLY A 236 -6.43 -8.06 8.43
CA GLY A 236 -6.14 -9.09 9.42
C GLY A 236 -5.40 -10.32 8.87
N TRP A 237 -4.89 -10.26 7.64
CA TRP A 237 -4.05 -11.32 7.08
C TRP A 237 -2.59 -11.18 7.54
N THR A 238 -1.89 -12.29 7.67
CA THR A 238 -0.43 -12.30 7.69
C THR A 238 0.06 -12.69 6.32
N VAL A 239 0.87 -11.82 5.72
CA VAL A 239 1.33 -11.98 4.33
C VAL A 239 2.76 -12.48 4.32
N ILE A 240 2.96 -13.64 3.71
CA ILE A 240 4.28 -14.20 3.39
C ILE A 240 4.54 -13.85 1.93
N GLN A 241 5.55 -13.03 1.68
CA GLN A 241 5.99 -12.71 0.32
C GLN A 241 7.03 -13.74 -0.12
N LEU A 242 6.62 -14.68 -0.98
CA LEU A 242 7.48 -15.74 -1.48
C LEU A 242 8.14 -15.32 -2.79
N ASN A 243 9.47 -15.34 -2.84
CA ASN A 243 10.20 -15.12 -4.08
C ASN A 243 10.12 -16.35 -4.99
N ALA A 244 9.41 -16.23 -6.11
CA ALA A 244 9.18 -17.31 -7.06
C ALA A 244 10.49 -17.90 -7.61
N ARG A 245 11.48 -17.06 -7.93
CA ARG A 245 12.77 -17.49 -8.49
C ARG A 245 13.55 -18.29 -7.46
N ASN A 246 13.70 -17.77 -6.25
CA ASN A 246 14.45 -18.43 -5.19
C ASN A 246 13.80 -19.77 -4.82
N PHE A 247 12.46 -19.81 -4.73
CA PHE A 247 11.73 -21.04 -4.42
C PHE A 247 11.84 -22.09 -5.53
N GLN A 248 11.86 -21.68 -6.81
CA GLN A 248 12.08 -22.60 -7.94
C GLN A 248 13.49 -23.17 -7.99
N GLN A 249 14.48 -22.43 -7.49
CA GLN A 249 15.89 -22.83 -7.49
C GLN A 249 16.22 -23.85 -6.40
N LEU A 250 15.38 -24.01 -5.37
CA LEU A 250 15.50 -25.11 -4.42
C LEU A 250 15.40 -26.42 -5.19
N GLU A 251 16.39 -27.29 -5.07
CA GLU A 251 16.55 -28.48 -5.92
C GLU A 251 15.58 -29.57 -5.47
N THR A 252 15.51 -29.80 -4.16
CA THR A 252 14.77 -30.92 -3.58
C THR A 252 13.42 -30.49 -3.00
N GLN A 253 12.54 -31.47 -2.83
CA GLN A 253 11.26 -31.26 -2.16
C GLN A 253 11.45 -30.96 -0.67
N GLU A 254 12.41 -31.63 -0.01
CA GLU A 254 12.78 -31.40 1.38
C GLU A 254 13.23 -29.95 1.64
N GLU A 255 14.04 -29.37 0.74
CA GLU A 255 14.44 -27.96 0.82
C GLU A 255 13.24 -27.01 0.75
N ARG A 256 12.28 -27.29 -0.15
CA ARG A 256 11.04 -26.48 -0.28
C ARG A 256 10.17 -26.58 0.97
N VAL A 257 10.02 -27.78 1.52
CA VAL A 257 9.31 -28.04 2.77
C VAL A 257 9.97 -27.30 3.94
N MET A 258 11.29 -27.40 4.08
CA MET A 258 12.03 -26.70 5.14
C MET A 258 11.92 -25.18 5.00
N HIS A 259 12.04 -24.66 3.78
CA HIS A 259 11.91 -23.24 3.50
C HIS A 259 10.52 -22.70 3.87
N LEU A 260 9.44 -23.34 3.41
CA LEU A 260 8.08 -22.92 3.74
C LEU A 260 7.75 -23.11 5.23
N SER A 261 8.25 -24.18 5.86
CA SER A 261 8.06 -24.42 7.29
C SER A 261 8.63 -23.27 8.12
N MET A 262 9.85 -22.82 7.79
CA MET A 262 10.48 -21.67 8.44
C MET A 262 9.69 -20.38 8.22
N LEU A 263 9.22 -20.11 7.00
CA LEU A 263 8.40 -18.91 6.72
C LEU A 263 7.07 -18.94 7.49
N LEU A 264 6.40 -20.10 7.54
CA LEU A 264 5.17 -20.30 8.30
C LEU A 264 5.41 -20.17 9.81
N GLU A 265 6.52 -20.70 10.33
CA GLU A 265 6.90 -20.55 11.73
C GLU A 265 7.11 -19.08 12.09
N VAL A 266 7.85 -18.32 11.26
CA VAL A 266 8.04 -16.89 11.47
C VAL A 266 6.69 -16.15 11.46
N ALA A 267 5.85 -16.42 10.45
CA ALA A 267 4.54 -15.79 10.31
C ALA A 267 3.59 -16.07 11.49
N THR A 268 3.58 -17.32 11.98
CA THR A 268 2.71 -17.74 13.10
C THR A 268 3.24 -17.27 14.46
N ASN A 269 4.55 -17.25 14.67
CA ASN A 269 5.17 -16.74 15.90
C ASN A 269 5.03 -15.22 16.05
N PHE A 270 5.02 -14.47 14.94
CA PHE A 270 4.73 -13.03 14.97
C PHE A 270 3.33 -12.72 15.53
N LYS A 271 2.33 -13.59 15.33
CA LYS A 271 0.98 -13.42 15.91
C LYS A 271 0.94 -13.54 17.44
N GLN A 272 1.90 -14.21 18.07
CA GLN A 272 1.89 -14.41 19.52
C GLN A 272 2.46 -13.21 20.32
N LYS A 273 3.29 -12.36 19.71
CA LYS A 273 3.95 -11.22 20.39
C LYS A 273 3.05 -9.97 20.65
N PRO A 274 2.09 -9.57 19.79
CA PRO A 274 1.27 -8.38 20.06
C PRO A 274 0.30 -8.56 21.23
N ALA A 275 -0.20 -9.77 21.47
CA ALA A 275 -1.17 -10.04 22.53
C ALA A 275 -0.57 -9.96 23.95
N THR A 276 0.72 -10.28 24.12
CA THR A 276 1.35 -10.35 25.44
C THR A 276 1.75 -8.99 26.01
N GLN A 277 1.97 -7.97 25.17
CA GLN A 277 2.23 -6.60 25.63
C GLN A 277 0.95 -5.87 26.02
N ALA A 278 -0.14 -5.97 25.25
CA ALA A 278 -1.42 -5.36 25.59
C ALA A 278 -2.01 -5.93 26.90
N ALA A 279 -1.89 -7.25 27.11
CA ALA A 279 -2.33 -7.91 28.35
C ALA A 279 -1.51 -7.49 29.59
N ARG A 280 -0.20 -7.25 29.44
CA ARG A 280 0.66 -6.75 30.52
C ARG A 280 0.36 -5.29 30.88
N THR A 281 0.00 -4.45 29.90
CA THR A 281 -0.37 -3.05 30.14
C THR A 281 -1.71 -2.94 30.87
N LEU A 282 -2.72 -3.74 30.48
CA LEU A 282 -4.02 -3.79 31.16
C LEU A 282 -3.93 -4.38 32.59
N ALA A 283 -3.07 -5.36 32.82
CA ALA A 283 -2.83 -5.91 34.16
C ALA A 283 -2.12 -4.92 35.09
N ARG A 284 -1.28 -4.03 34.55
CA ARG A 284 -0.56 -3.01 35.32
C ARG A 284 -1.47 -1.82 35.71
N VAL A 285 -2.42 -1.46 34.84
CA VAL A 285 -3.43 -0.42 35.13
C VAL A 285 -4.42 -0.87 36.21
N LYS A 286 -4.80 -2.15 36.24
CA LYS A 286 -5.70 -2.68 37.29
C LYS A 286 -5.08 -2.76 38.69
N LYS A 287 -3.74 -2.77 38.82
CA LYS A 287 -3.06 -2.83 40.13
C LYS A 287 -2.82 -1.47 40.79
N HIS A 288 -2.97 -0.36 40.06
CA HIS A 288 -2.84 0.98 40.63
C HIS A 288 -3.90 1.94 40.07
N PRO A 289 -5.14 1.92 40.58
CA PRO A 289 -6.06 3.02 40.35
C PRO A 289 -5.49 4.25 41.07
N LYS A 290 -5.06 5.26 40.30
CA LYS A 290 -4.71 6.58 40.82
C LYS A 290 -5.93 7.12 41.56
N LYS A 291 -5.82 7.30 42.88
CA LYS A 291 -6.78 8.08 43.67
C LYS A 291 -6.67 9.54 43.21
N ASN A 292 -7.71 10.07 42.60
CA ASN A 292 -7.87 11.52 42.44
C ASN A 292 -8.18 12.13 43.81
N PRO A 293 -7.46 13.17 44.27
CA PRO A 293 -7.97 14.05 45.29
C PRO A 293 -8.73 15.20 44.63
N HIS A 294 -10.02 15.33 44.97
CA HIS A 294 -10.68 16.63 44.98
C HIS A 294 -9.91 17.60 45.89
N PRO A 295 -9.96 18.91 45.63
CA PRO A 295 -10.55 19.74 46.68
C PRO A 295 -11.43 20.87 46.13
N ALA A 296 -12.66 20.91 46.63
CA ALA A 296 -13.34 22.15 46.91
C ALA A 296 -12.78 22.75 48.21
N ALA A 297 -12.94 24.08 48.36
CA ALA A 297 -12.62 24.93 49.50
C ALA A 297 -11.22 25.59 49.51
N LEU A 298 -11.19 26.86 49.09
CA LEU A 298 -10.50 27.96 49.80
C LEU A 298 -10.97 29.30 49.21
N LEU A 299 -12.11 29.75 49.72
CA LEU A 299 -12.45 31.17 49.85
C LEU A 299 -11.72 31.72 51.09
N GLU A 300 -11.53 33.05 51.13
CA GLU A 300 -10.96 33.89 52.20
C GLU A 300 -9.44 34.11 52.21
N ARG A 301 -9.01 35.25 51.60
CA ARG A 301 -8.64 36.50 52.30
C ARG A 301 -7.65 37.31 51.45
N GLN A 302 -8.19 38.34 50.79
CA GLN A 302 -7.43 39.55 50.48
C GLN A 302 -7.31 40.38 51.76
N ARG A 303 -6.09 40.63 52.20
CA ARG A 303 -5.60 41.89 52.79
C ARG A 303 -4.12 42.01 52.50
#